data_AF-A0A971RXI1-F1
#
_entry.id   AF-A0A971RXI1-F1
#
_cell.length_a   1.000
_cell.length_b   1.000
_cell.length_c   1.000
_cell.angle_alpha   90.00
_cell.angle_beta   90.00
_cell.angle_gamma   90.00
#
_symmetry.space_group_name_H-M   'P 1'
#
loop_
_entity.id
_entity.type
_entity.pdbx_description
1 polymer ?
#
loop_
_entity_poly.entity_id
_entity_poly.type
_entity_poly.pdbx_seq_one_letter_code
_entity_poly.pdbx_strand_id
1 'polypeptide(L)'
;MPTLSFSNNPKRYWFVGLIMYIFSLLASWTIGLYLLVFPFVLWTLAIMHSFGLVKKKWLNVPYAIIGIIIWYLSITYIDDYWLFLPFRWLA
;
A
#
# COMPACT_ATOMS: atom_id res chain seq x y z
N MET A 1 13.50 -11.71 27.41
CA MET A 1 13.59 -11.15 26.04
C MET A 1 12.19 -10.76 25.61
N PRO A 2 11.89 -9.47 25.37
CA PRO A 2 10.58 -9.11 24.83
C PRO A 2 10.51 -9.62 23.39
N THR A 3 9.78 -10.70 23.17
CA THR A 3 9.42 -11.14 21.84
C THR A 3 8.53 -10.05 21.25
N LEU A 4 9.05 -9.35 20.23
CA LEU A 4 8.27 -8.46 19.38
C LEU A 4 7.16 -9.30 18.73
N SER A 5 6.05 -9.43 19.45
CA SER A 5 4.82 -10.00 18.94
C SER A 5 4.33 -9.03 17.87
N PHE A 6 4.70 -9.34 16.62
CA PHE A 6 4.02 -8.84 15.44
C PHE A 6 2.60 -9.39 15.50
N SER A 7 1.77 -8.82 16.37
CA SER A 7 0.34 -9.12 16.43
C SER A 7 -0.15 -8.84 15.02
N ASN A 8 -0.70 -9.87 14.37
CA ASN A 8 -1.13 -9.90 12.98
C ASN A 8 -2.38 -9.02 12.79
N ASN A 9 -2.27 -7.75 13.16
CA ASN A 9 -3.36 -6.79 13.26
C ASN A 9 -3.45 -6.05 11.92
N PRO A 10 -4.48 -6.32 11.09
CA PRO A 10 -4.62 -5.69 9.78
C PRO A 10 -4.62 -4.16 9.85
N LYS A 11 -5.09 -3.59 10.97
CA LYS A 11 -5.07 -2.15 11.25
C LYS A 11 -3.68 -1.52 11.16
N ARG A 12 -2.61 -2.25 11.49
CA ARG A 12 -1.23 -1.72 11.38
C ARG A 12 -0.80 -1.57 9.92
N TYR A 13 -1.15 -2.52 9.06
CA TYR A 13 -0.84 -2.44 7.63
C TYR A 13 -1.54 -1.25 6.96
N TRP A 14 -2.79 -0.99 7.36
CA TRP A 14 -3.52 0.22 6.93
C TRP A 14 -2.79 1.50 7.32
N PHE A 15 -2.35 1.61 8.59
CA PHE A 15 -1.67 2.80 9.11
C PHE A 15 -0.31 3.03 8.43
N VAL A 16 0.50 1.98 8.27
CA VAL A 16 1.80 2.08 7.58
C VAL A 16 1.61 2.41 6.10
N GLY A 17 0.61 1.84 5.43
CA GLY A 17 0.28 2.21 4.06
C GLY A 17 -0.12 3.68 3.93
N LEU A 18 -0.90 4.22 4.88
CA LEU A 18 -1.30 5.62 4.87
C LEU A 18 -0.09 6.55 5.07
N ILE A 19 0.81 6.22 6.00
CA ILE A 19 2.06 6.98 6.20
C ILE A 19 2.91 6.96 4.92
N MET A 20 3.11 5.80 4.31
CA MET A 20 3.90 5.67 3.07
C MET A 20 3.26 6.44 1.90
N TYR A 21 1.92 6.51 1.86
CA TYR A 21 1.21 7.34 0.89
C TYR A 21 1.46 8.84 1.12
N ILE A 22 1.46 9.32 2.37
CA ILE A 22 1.84 10.70 2.70
C ILE A 22 3.30 10.99 2.32
N PHE A 23 4.22 10.04 2.52
CA PHE A 23 5.60 10.18 2.08
C PHE A 23 5.72 10.24 0.55
N SER A 24 4.97 9.40 -0.17
CA SER A 24 4.88 9.42 -1.64
C SER A 24 4.34 10.76 -2.15
N LEU A 25 3.32 11.33 -1.48
CA LEU A 25 2.80 12.67 -1.72
C LEU A 25 3.87 13.76 -1.52
N LEU A 26 4.57 13.73 -0.38
CA LEU A 26 5.62 14.70 -0.06
C LEU A 26 6.81 14.62 -1.02
N ALA A 27 7.09 13.42 -1.53
CA ALA A 27 8.14 13.16 -2.50
C ALA A 27 7.76 13.51 -3.96
N SER A 28 6.57 14.11 -4.17
CA SER A 28 5.95 14.63 -5.40
C SER A 28 6.82 14.70 -6.67
N TRP A 29 6.21 14.40 -7.83
CA TRP A 29 6.81 14.07 -9.15
C TRP A 29 7.15 12.58 -9.32
N THR A 30 8.09 12.27 -10.20
CA THR A 30 8.47 10.94 -10.66
C THR A 30 8.88 10.01 -9.52
N ILE A 31 9.57 10.52 -8.49
CA ILE A 31 9.94 9.72 -7.30
C ILE A 31 8.71 9.33 -6.48
N GLY A 32 7.71 10.22 -6.38
CA GLY A 32 6.46 9.98 -5.65
C GLY A 32 5.67 8.82 -6.24
N LEU A 33 5.58 8.75 -7.58
CA LEU A 33 4.93 7.65 -8.30
C LEU A 33 5.57 6.28 -8.03
N TYR A 34 6.91 6.22 -7.92
CA TYR A 34 7.60 4.99 -7.54
C TYR A 34 7.39 4.61 -6.08
N LEU A 35 7.36 5.60 -5.17
CA LEU A 35 7.06 5.38 -3.76
C LEU A 35 5.63 4.87 -3.52
N LEU A 36 4.72 5.12 -4.45
CA LEU A 36 3.33 4.64 -4.42
C LEU A 36 3.23 3.10 -4.50
N VAL A 37 4.29 2.38 -4.90
CA VAL A 37 4.27 0.91 -4.89
C VAL A 37 4.12 0.35 -3.47
N PHE A 38 4.76 0.98 -2.48
CA PHE A 38 4.73 0.55 -1.08
C PHE A 38 3.33 0.61 -0.45
N PRO A 39 2.58 1.74 -0.52
CA PRO A 39 1.23 1.80 0.00
C PRO A 39 0.30 0.83 -0.73
N PHE A 40 0.42 0.66 -2.06
CA PHE A 40 -0.39 -0.32 -2.81
C PHE A 40 -0.16 -1.77 -2.34
N VAL A 41 1.11 -2.17 -2.16
CA VAL A 41 1.47 -3.49 -1.63
C VAL A 41 0.97 -3.67 -0.20
N LEU A 42 1.20 -2.68 0.67
CA LEU A 42 0.79 -2.74 2.06
C LEU A 42 -0.74 -2.78 2.22
N TRP A 43 -1.48 -2.00 1.44
CA TRP A 43 -2.95 -2.02 1.46
C TRP A 43 -3.50 -3.31 0.86
N THR A 44 -2.89 -3.85 -0.19
CA THR A 44 -3.28 -5.16 -0.72
C THR A 44 -3.11 -6.23 0.37
N LEU A 45 -1.96 -6.27 1.06
CA LEU A 45 -1.77 -7.18 2.18
C LEU A 45 -2.75 -6.90 3.33
N ALA A 46 -3.02 -5.63 3.64
CA ALA A 46 -3.96 -5.24 4.69
C ALA A 46 -5.37 -5.77 4.40
N ILE A 47 -5.84 -5.64 3.15
CA ILE A 47 -7.12 -6.17 2.68
C ILE A 47 -7.13 -7.68 2.82
N MET A 48 -6.13 -8.38 2.29
CA MET A 48 -6.10 -9.85 2.32
C MET A 48 -6.01 -10.41 3.74
N HIS A 49 -5.31 -9.73 4.66
CA HIS A 49 -5.33 -10.05 6.09
C HIS A 49 -6.66 -9.72 6.76
N SER A 50 -7.32 -8.62 6.37
CA SER A 50 -8.64 -8.24 6.89
C SER A 50 -9.73 -9.25 6.49
N PHE A 51 -9.64 -9.82 5.29
CA PHE A 51 -10.52 -10.90 4.82
C PHE A 51 -10.12 -12.29 5.35
N GLY A 52 -9.04 -12.40 6.13
CA GLY A 52 -8.56 -13.69 6.66
C GLY A 52 -8.06 -14.67 5.59
N LEU A 53 -7.79 -14.18 4.38
CA LEU A 53 -7.31 -15.00 3.25
C LEU A 53 -5.84 -15.41 3.44
N VAL A 54 -5.07 -14.63 4.20
CA VAL A 54 -3.68 -14.95 4.52
C VAL A 54 -3.59 -15.84 5.76
N LYS A 55 -3.77 -17.15 5.57
CA LYS A 55 -3.61 -18.14 6.65
C LYS A 55 -2.15 -18.56 6.92
N LYS A 56 -1.26 -18.34 5.94
CA LYS A 56 0.16 -18.76 5.98
C LYS A 56 1.06 -17.60 5.56
N LYS A 57 2.22 -17.44 6.20
CA LYS A 57 3.19 -16.38 5.90
C LYS A 57 3.66 -16.37 4.43
N TRP A 58 3.73 -17.54 3.80
CA TRP A 58 4.11 -17.70 2.38
C TRP A 58 3.08 -17.13 1.39
N LEU A 59 1.83 -17.00 1.81
CA LEU A 59 0.80 -16.37 0.97
C LEU A 59 0.99 -14.85 0.86
N ASN A 60 1.80 -14.22 1.72
CA ASN A 60 2.12 -12.80 1.61
C ASN A 60 2.81 -12.45 0.27
N VAL A 61 3.62 -13.37 -0.26
CA VAL A 61 4.41 -13.14 -1.49
C VAL A 61 3.51 -12.96 -2.72
N PRO A 62 2.58 -13.89 -3.05
CA PRO A 62 1.69 -13.69 -4.20
C PRO A 62 0.77 -12.47 -4.03
N TYR A 63 0.34 -12.13 -2.80
CA TYR A 63 -0.46 -10.92 -2.59
C TYR A 63 0.35 -9.63 -2.72
N ALA A 64 1.64 -9.65 -2.38
CA ALA A 64 2.53 -8.53 -2.68
C ALA A 64 2.69 -8.32 -4.19
N ILE A 65 2.82 -9.41 -4.96
CA ILE A 65 2.87 -9.35 -6.43
C ILE A 65 1.58 -8.74 -6.99
N ILE A 66 0.41 -9.14 -6.48
CA ILE A 66 -0.87 -8.55 -6.89
C ILE A 66 -0.88 -7.03 -6.61
N GLY A 67 -0.39 -6.58 -5.45
CA GLY A 67 -0.28 -5.16 -5.14
C GLY A 67 0.61 -4.39 -6.12
N ILE A 68 1.72 -5.00 -6.57
CA ILE A 68 2.61 -4.42 -7.59
C ILE A 68 1.90 -4.34 -8.95
N ILE A 69 1.15 -5.36 -9.33
CA ILE A 69 0.37 -5.35 -10.60
C ILE A 69 -0.67 -4.24 -10.57
N ILE A 70 -1.41 -4.10 -9.46
CA ILE A 70 -2.40 -3.03 -9.29
C ILE A 70 -1.73 -1.65 -9.37
N TRP A 71 -0.57 -1.49 -8.73
CA TRP A 71 0.22 -0.27 -8.82
C TRP A 71 0.64 0.03 -10.28
N TYR A 72 1.17 -0.96 -11.00
CA TYR A 72 1.61 -0.81 -12.39
C TYR A 72 0.46 -0.41 -13.31
N LEU A 73 -0.72 -1.03 -13.15
CA LEU A 73 -1.93 -0.63 -13.86
C LEU A 73 -2.34 0.80 -13.49
N SER A 74 -2.26 1.16 -12.21
CA SER A 74 -2.62 2.49 -11.73
C SER A 74 -1.74 3.58 -12.34
N ILE A 75 -0.42 3.41 -12.38
CA ILE A 75 0.47 4.39 -13.02
C ILE A 75 0.27 4.45 -14.54
N THR A 76 -0.05 3.33 -15.20
CA THR A 76 -0.15 3.28 -16.66
C THR A 76 -1.44 3.92 -17.18
N TYR A 77 -2.56 3.72 -16.48
CA TYR A 77 -3.88 4.20 -16.93
C TYR A 77 -4.31 5.52 -16.30
N ILE A 78 -3.80 5.83 -15.11
CA ILE A 78 -4.31 6.90 -14.26
C ILE A 78 -3.20 7.93 -13.93
N ASP A 79 -1.92 7.59 -14.17
CA ASP A 79 -0.76 8.48 -14.07
C ASP A 79 -0.68 9.19 -12.69
N ASP A 80 -0.39 10.49 -12.67
CA ASP A 80 -0.29 11.34 -11.47
C ASP A 80 -1.58 11.43 -10.63
N TYR A 81 -2.72 11.02 -11.17
CA TYR A 81 -4.02 11.25 -10.56
C TYR A 81 -4.17 10.58 -9.18
N TRP A 82 -3.58 9.40 -8.99
CA TRP A 82 -3.58 8.73 -7.68
C TRP A 82 -2.77 9.46 -6.62
N LEU A 83 -1.78 10.25 -7.04
CA LEU A 83 -0.98 11.08 -6.15
C LEU A 83 -1.85 12.25 -5.66
N PHE A 84 -2.58 12.95 -6.52
CA PHE A 84 -3.36 14.14 -6.12
C PHE A 84 -4.82 13.86 -5.70
N LEU A 85 -5.20 12.60 -5.51
CA LEU A 85 -6.57 12.22 -5.14
C LEU A 85 -7.18 13.02 -3.98
N PRO A 86 -6.48 13.29 -2.84
CA PRO A 86 -7.08 14.09 -1.75
C PRO A 86 -7.28 15.57 -2.09
N PHE A 87 -6.46 16.15 -2.97
CA PHE A 87 -6.57 17.55 -3.36
C PHE A 87 -7.70 17.80 -4.36
N ARG A 88 -8.16 16.76 -5.06
CA ARG A 88 -9.28 16.86 -6.00
C ARG A 88 -10.62 17.14 -5.33
N TRP A 89 -10.81 16.73 -4.07
CA TRP A 89 -12.05 17.00 -3.33
C TRP A 89 -12.11 18.42 -2.76
N LEU A 90 -11.00 19.15 -2.84
CA LEU A 90 -10.84 20.52 -2.38
C LEU A 90 -10.90 21.56 -3.51
N ALA A 91 -11.03 21.12 -4.76
CA ALA A 91 -11.16 21.94 -5.97
C ALA A 91 -12.56 21.82 -6.56
#